data_AF-A0A449D7M4-F1
#
_entry.id   AF-A0A449D7M4-F1
#
_cell.length_a   1.000
_cell.length_b   1.000
_cell.length_c   1.000
_cell.angle_alpha   90.00
_cell.angle_beta   90.00
_cell.angle_gamma   90.00
#
_symmetry.space_group_name_H-M   'P 1'
#
loop_
_entity.id
_entity.type
_entity.pdbx_description
1 polymer ?
#
loop_
_entity_poly.entity_id
_entity_poly.type
_entity_poly.pdbx_seq_one_letter_code
_entity_poly.pdbx_strand_id
1 'polypeptide(L)'
;MPDTRIESWLAERKRILAAATEGPWEAYEGPGREPANILTPQHTPIPMINGCCDGDGYLDNPADVVSIVDAHNHLPAFIQGWEAVLGLHRPGGGYWFPRVCKGCSHGEDEVPFPCRTLRTLEAVIGDE
;
A
#
# COMPACT_ATOMS: atom_id res chain seq x y z
N MET A 1 -1.44 -18.53 -12.12
CA MET A 1 -2.11 -18.91 -10.86
C MET A 1 -3.38 -18.09 -10.77
N PRO A 2 -4.47 -18.53 -10.13
CA PRO A 2 -5.64 -17.68 -10.00
C PRO A 2 -5.27 -16.46 -9.15
N ASP A 3 -5.25 -15.28 -9.76
CA ASP A 3 -5.00 -14.02 -9.05
C ASP A 3 -6.08 -13.80 -8.00
N THR A 4 -5.66 -13.59 -6.75
CA THR A 4 -6.55 -13.18 -5.65
C THR A 4 -6.86 -11.70 -5.75
N ARG A 5 -7.94 -11.26 -5.11
CA ARG A 5 -8.28 -9.83 -5.01
C ARG A 5 -7.15 -9.04 -4.34
N ILE A 6 -6.49 -9.63 -3.34
CA ILE A 6 -5.36 -9.04 -2.62
C ILE A 6 -4.20 -8.77 -3.58
N GLU A 7 -3.85 -9.72 -4.45
CA GLU A 7 -2.74 -9.56 -5.40
C GLU A 7 -3.02 -8.43 -6.39
N SER A 8 -4.24 -8.32 -6.91
CA SER A 8 -4.65 -7.22 -7.79
C SER A 8 -4.57 -5.87 -7.07
N TRP A 9 -5.02 -5.80 -5.81
CA TRP A 9 -4.95 -4.59 -5.00
C TRP A 9 -3.51 -4.17 -4.68
N LEU A 10 -2.63 -5.12 -4.34
CA LEU A 10 -1.22 -4.84 -4.11
C LEU A 10 -0.49 -4.40 -5.38
N ALA A 11 -0.81 -5.00 -6.53
CA ALA A 11 -0.27 -4.58 -7.82
C ALA A 11 -0.61 -3.10 -8.09
N GLU A 12 -1.84 -2.70 -7.79
CA GLU A 12 -2.28 -1.31 -7.90
C GLU A 12 -1.52 -0.38 -6.95
N ARG A 13 -1.36 -0.75 -5.66
CA ARG A 13 -0.61 0.07 -4.69
C ARG A 13 0.88 0.19 -5.06
N LYS A 14 1.49 -0.87 -5.59
CA LYS A 14 2.86 -0.82 -6.13
C LYS A 14 2.96 0.10 -7.34
N ARG A 15 1.97 0.08 -8.24
CA ARG A 15 1.93 0.98 -9.41
C ARG A 15 1.84 2.44 -8.99
N ILE A 16 1.01 2.76 -8.00
CA ILE A 16 0.90 4.10 -7.43
C ILE A 16 2.23 4.51 -6.76
N LEU A 17 2.81 3.63 -5.93
CA LEU A 17 4.11 3.89 -5.29
C LEU A 17 5.22 4.12 -6.32
N ALA A 18 5.26 3.32 -7.39
CA ALA A 18 6.24 3.46 -8.46
C ALA A 18 6.03 4.69 -9.35
N ALA A 19 4.85 5.33 -9.29
CA ALA A 19 4.60 6.62 -9.94
C ALA A 19 4.95 7.80 -9.02
N ALA A 20 5.01 7.59 -7.71
CA ALA A 20 5.40 8.58 -6.72
C ALA A 20 6.93 8.61 -6.53
N THR A 21 7.66 9.02 -7.58
CA THR A 21 9.11 8.78 -7.71
C THR A 21 10.06 9.79 -7.07
N GLU A 22 9.63 10.69 -6.18
CA GLU A 22 10.52 11.76 -5.68
C GLU A 22 10.58 11.82 -4.13
N GLY A 23 11.53 11.09 -3.50
CA GLY A 23 11.74 11.04 -2.03
C GLY A 23 13.23 11.03 -1.56
N PRO A 24 13.60 11.58 -0.38
CA PRO A 24 12.75 11.76 0.80
C PRO A 24 11.69 12.83 0.68
N TRP A 25 10.51 12.41 1.10
CA TRP A 25 9.33 13.21 1.28
C TRP A 25 9.42 13.78 2.69
N GLU A 26 9.53 15.11 2.81
CA GLU A 26 9.57 15.77 4.10
C GLU A 26 8.44 16.79 4.18
N ALA A 27 7.77 16.81 5.34
CA ALA A 27 6.82 17.86 5.66
C ALA A 27 7.62 19.11 6.03
N TYR A 28 7.44 20.19 5.27
CA TYR A 28 8.07 21.46 5.54
C TYR A 28 7.03 22.50 5.93
N GLU A 29 7.16 23.01 7.15
CA GLU A 29 6.46 24.21 7.60
C GLU A 29 7.41 25.40 7.43
N GLY A 30 7.12 26.27 6.45
CA GLY A 30 7.89 27.48 6.22
C GLY A 30 7.82 28.47 7.38
N PRO A 31 8.74 29.45 7.47
CA PRO A 31 8.71 30.47 8.51
C PRO A 31 7.48 31.38 8.35
N GLY A 32 6.42 31.06 9.08
CA GLY A 32 5.23 31.88 9.27
C GLY A 32 4.01 31.42 8.48
N ARG A 33 3.20 30.51 9.04
CA ARG A 33 1.88 30.08 8.52
C ARG A 33 1.82 29.73 7.03
N GLU A 34 2.97 29.48 6.41
CA GLU A 34 3.00 29.00 5.04
C GLU A 34 2.42 27.58 5.03
N PRO A 35 1.66 27.25 3.99
CA PRO A 35 1.04 25.94 3.86
C PRO A 35 2.12 24.86 3.89
N ALA A 36 1.77 23.74 4.50
CA ALA A 36 2.69 22.63 4.63
C ALA A 36 3.05 22.16 3.21
N ASN A 37 4.34 22.10 2.91
CA ASN A 37 4.85 21.66 1.62
C ASN A 37 5.42 20.26 1.75
N ILE A 38 5.34 19.52 0.64
CA ILE A 38 6.00 18.24 0.48
C ILE A 38 7.31 18.48 -0.29
N LEU A 39 8.43 18.25 0.36
CA LEU A 39 9.74 18.40 -0.26
C LEU A 39 10.20 17.11 -0.93
N THR A 40 10.91 17.27 -2.06
CA THR A 40 11.75 16.22 -2.65
C THR A 40 13.05 16.00 -1.86
N PRO A 41 13.80 14.92 -2.17
CA PRO A 41 15.17 14.66 -1.73
C PRO A 41 16.08 15.88 -1.77
N GLN A 42 15.93 16.67 -2.83
CA GLN A 42 16.77 17.83 -3.11
C GLN A 42 16.24 19.10 -2.43
N HIS A 43 15.32 18.99 -1.47
CA HIS A 43 14.65 20.11 -0.81
C HIS A 43 14.00 21.09 -1.81
N THR A 44 13.63 20.58 -2.98
CA THR A 44 12.89 21.35 -3.98
C THR A 44 11.41 21.07 -3.74
N PRO A 45 10.57 22.10 -3.55
CA PRO A 45 9.13 21.90 -3.52
C PRO A 45 8.70 21.22 -4.81
N ILE A 46 7.98 20.09 -4.72
CA ILE A 46 7.33 19.54 -5.90
C ILE A 46 6.26 20.56 -6.28
N PRO A 47 6.25 21.09 -7.53
CA PRO A 47 5.15 21.91 -7.99
C PRO A 47 3.91 21.03 -7.88
N MET A 48 3.10 21.25 -6.84
CA MET A 48 1.92 20.45 -6.61
C MET A 48 1.07 20.54 -7.87
N ILE A 49 0.55 19.40 -8.30
CA ILE A 49 -0.42 19.33 -9.39
C ILE A 49 -1.55 20.28 -9.00
N ASN A 50 -1.59 21.45 -9.65
CA ASN A 50 -2.55 22.56 -9.52
C ASN A 50 -4.04 22.16 -9.64
N GLY A 51 -4.38 20.87 -9.64
CA GLY A 51 -5.73 20.33 -9.77
C GLY A 51 -6.33 19.70 -8.52
N CYS A 52 -5.57 19.53 -7.42
CA CYS A 52 -6.08 18.97 -6.15
C CYS A 52 -6.00 19.93 -4.96
N CYS A 53 -5.44 21.12 -5.18
CA CYS A 53 -5.40 22.18 -4.18
C CYS A 53 -6.82 22.68 -3.89
N ASP A 54 -7.01 23.22 -2.69
CA ASP A 54 -7.99 24.28 -2.45
C ASP A 54 -7.83 25.34 -3.55
N GLY A 55 -8.85 26.15 -3.82
CA GLY A 55 -8.85 27.12 -4.93
C GLY A 55 -7.70 28.15 -4.94
N ASP A 56 -6.79 28.13 -3.96
CA ASP A 56 -5.61 28.98 -3.81
C ASP A 56 -4.26 28.29 -4.08
N GLY A 57 -4.23 26.99 -4.41
CA GLY A 57 -3.00 26.30 -4.79
C GLY A 57 -2.22 25.66 -3.63
N TYR A 58 -2.82 25.55 -2.45
CA TYR A 58 -2.16 25.01 -1.27
C TYR A 58 -2.74 23.67 -0.79
N LEU A 59 -2.16 23.10 0.27
CA LEU A 59 -2.81 22.12 1.14
C LEU A 59 -3.07 22.88 2.44
N ASP A 60 -4.30 23.35 2.65
CA ASP A 60 -4.62 24.17 3.83
C ASP A 60 -4.46 23.40 5.16
N ASN A 61 -4.30 22.07 5.11
CA ASN A 61 -4.18 21.23 6.29
C ASN A 61 -2.81 20.57 6.44
N PRO A 62 -1.98 21.00 7.42
CA PRO A 62 -0.74 20.32 7.80
C PRO A 62 -0.89 18.82 8.06
N ALA A 63 -2.06 18.36 8.49
CA ALA A 63 -2.32 16.93 8.71
C ALA A 63 -2.31 16.12 7.40
N ASP A 64 -2.73 16.71 6.28
CA ASP A 64 -2.75 16.01 4.98
C ASP A 64 -1.32 15.81 4.46
N VAL A 65 -0.45 16.81 4.65
CA VAL A 65 0.97 16.72 4.30
C VAL A 65 1.69 15.66 5.13
N VAL A 66 1.46 15.65 6.44
CA VAL A 66 2.01 14.60 7.32
C VAL A 66 1.52 13.22 6.87
N SER A 67 0.25 13.10 6.51
CA SER A 67 -0.34 11.83 6.06
C SER A 67 0.25 11.35 4.73
N ILE A 68 0.50 12.25 3.77
CA ILE A 68 1.12 11.90 2.49
C ILE A 68 2.59 11.49 2.68
N VAL A 69 3.34 12.23 3.50
CA VAL A 69 4.73 11.90 3.84
C VAL A 69 4.81 10.54 4.53
N ASP A 70 3.94 10.29 5.52
CA ASP A 70 3.83 9.00 6.20
C ASP A 70 3.54 7.87 5.21
N ALA A 71 2.58 8.06 4.31
CA ALA A 71 2.23 7.10 3.29
C ALA A 71 3.43 6.77 2.39
N HIS A 72 4.17 7.77 1.88
CA HIS A 72 5.33 7.48 1.03
C HIS A 72 6.47 6.75 1.77
N ASN A 73 6.66 7.04 3.05
CA ASN A 73 7.73 6.43 3.83
C ASN A 73 7.38 5.03 4.35
N HIS A 74 6.11 4.75 4.64
CA HIS A 74 5.68 3.49 5.25
C HIS A 74 4.96 2.52 4.30
N LEU A 75 4.36 3.00 3.20
CA LEU A 75 3.72 2.14 2.19
C LEU A 75 4.66 1.06 1.62
N PRO A 76 5.97 1.32 1.37
CA PRO A 76 6.88 0.26 0.95
C PRO A 76 6.98 -0.91 1.94
N ALA A 77 7.11 -0.61 3.24
CA ALA A 77 7.18 -1.62 4.29
C ALA A 77 5.85 -2.36 4.45
N PHE A 78 4.73 -1.63 4.34
CA PHE A 78 3.40 -2.22 4.36
C PHE A 78 3.19 -3.21 3.20
N ILE A 79 3.57 -2.84 1.97
CA ILE A 79 3.50 -3.73 0.79
C ILE A 79 4.33 -5.00 1.03
N GLN A 80 5.56 -4.86 1.55
CA GLN A 80 6.41 -6.01 1.87
C GLN A 80 5.78 -6.95 2.91
N GLY A 81 5.13 -6.39 3.94
CA GLY A 81 4.40 -7.18 4.94
C GLY A 81 3.28 -8.03 4.32
N TRP A 82 2.51 -7.45 3.41
CA TRP A 82 1.46 -8.17 2.69
C TRP A 82 2.00 -9.26 1.76
N GLU A 83 3.09 -8.99 1.04
CA GLU A 83 3.76 -9.99 0.21
C GLU A 83 4.28 -11.16 1.05
N ALA A 84 4.82 -10.89 2.25
CA ALA A 84 5.26 -11.94 3.16
C ALA A 84 4.08 -12.84 3.59
N VAL A 85 2.93 -12.26 3.91
CA VAL A 85 1.70 -13.01 4.23
C VAL A 85 1.25 -13.87 3.05
N LEU A 86 1.19 -13.31 1.84
CA LEU A 86 0.83 -14.08 0.64
C LEU A 86 1.85 -15.19 0.33
N GLY A 87 3.14 -14.95 0.59
CA GLY A 87 4.20 -15.95 0.45
C GLY A 87 3.99 -17.17 1.38
N LEU A 88 3.44 -16.94 2.58
CA LEU A 88 3.03 -18.01 3.50
C LEU A 88 1.74 -18.69 3.03
N HIS A 89 0.75 -17.91 2.59
CA HIS A 89 -0.57 -18.38 2.20
C HIS A 89 -0.72 -18.51 0.67
N ARG A 90 -0.20 -19.60 0.11
CA ARG A 90 -0.30 -19.92 -1.33
C ARG A 90 -1.09 -21.20 -1.59
N PRO A 91 -1.70 -21.36 -2.79
CA PRO A 91 -2.28 -22.63 -3.18
C PRO A 91 -1.21 -23.73 -3.22
N GLY A 92 -1.60 -24.96 -2.91
CA GLY A 92 -0.71 -26.11 -2.81
C GLY A 92 0.05 -26.33 -4.11
N GLY A 93 1.38 -26.40 -4.01
CA GLY A 93 2.31 -26.48 -5.15
C GLY A 93 2.56 -27.90 -5.69
N GLY A 94 1.63 -28.83 -5.49
CA GLY A 94 1.73 -30.22 -5.95
C GLY A 94 0.48 -30.64 -6.70
N TYR A 95 0.64 -31.55 -7.67
CA TYR A 95 -0.42 -32.02 -8.57
C TYR A 95 -1.69 -32.53 -7.85
N TRP A 96 -1.54 -32.97 -6.60
CA TRP A 96 -2.58 -33.62 -5.81
C TRP A 96 -3.47 -32.65 -5.01
N PHE A 97 -2.99 -31.44 -4.67
CA PHE A 97 -3.72 -30.51 -3.80
C PHE A 97 -3.68 -29.05 -4.29
N PRO A 98 -4.09 -28.76 -5.54
CA PRO A 98 -4.01 -27.41 -6.12
C PRO A 98 -4.93 -26.38 -5.44
N ARG A 99 -5.84 -26.83 -4.57
CA ARG A 99 -6.86 -25.99 -3.90
C ARG A 99 -6.67 -25.87 -2.40
N VAL A 100 -5.55 -26.33 -1.85
CA VAL A 100 -5.27 -26.29 -0.39
C VAL A 100 -4.29 -25.17 -0.08
N CYS A 101 -4.49 -24.44 1.00
CA CYS A 101 -3.57 -23.40 1.46
C CYS A 101 -2.38 -24.04 2.18
N LYS A 102 -1.18 -23.95 1.57
CA LYS A 102 0.04 -24.60 2.09
C LYS A 102 0.47 -24.05 3.46
N GLY A 103 0.25 -22.77 3.72
CA GLY A 103 0.63 -22.14 5.00
C GLY A 103 -0.26 -22.52 6.17
N CYS A 104 -1.47 -23.03 5.90
CA CYS A 104 -2.43 -23.44 6.93
C CYS A 104 -2.62 -24.95 7.03
N SER A 105 -2.24 -25.70 5.99
CA SER A 105 -2.29 -27.16 6.03
C SER A 105 -1.23 -27.68 7.00
N HIS A 106 -1.66 -28.30 8.10
CA HIS A 106 -0.79 -28.96 9.08
C HIS A 106 -1.15 -30.45 9.14
N GLY A 107 -0.49 -31.28 8.32
CA GLY A 107 -0.76 -32.73 8.30
C GLY A 107 -1.95 -33.10 7.41
N GLU A 108 -2.92 -33.84 7.96
CA GLU A 108 -4.12 -34.33 7.24
C GLU A 108 -5.22 -33.27 7.08
N ASP A 109 -5.13 -32.14 7.80
CA ASP A 109 -6.12 -31.08 7.74
C ASP A 109 -5.94 -30.22 6.48
N GLU A 110 -6.69 -30.58 5.44
CA GLU A 110 -6.77 -29.80 4.20
C GLU A 110 -7.56 -28.49 4.42
N VAL A 111 -6.84 -27.38 4.46
CA VAL A 111 -7.45 -26.04 4.51
C VAL A 111 -7.67 -25.53 3.08
N PRO A 112 -8.92 -25.26 2.64
CA PRO A 112 -9.16 -24.77 1.29
C PRO A 112 -8.51 -23.40 1.07
N PHE A 113 -8.00 -23.18 -0.14
CA PHE A 113 -7.49 -21.90 -0.62
C PHE A 113 -8.60 -21.14 -1.40
N PRO A 114 -8.78 -19.83 -1.17
CA PRO A 114 -8.15 -19.02 -0.14
C PRO A 114 -8.66 -19.38 1.26
N CYS A 115 -7.74 -19.49 2.22
CA CYS A 115 -8.06 -19.83 3.61
C CYS A 115 -8.76 -18.67 4.32
N ARG A 116 -9.30 -18.92 5.51
CA ARG A 116 -10.02 -17.91 6.31
C ARG A 116 -9.20 -16.63 6.51
N THR A 117 -7.89 -16.75 6.77
CA THR A 117 -6.99 -15.59 6.89
C THR A 117 -7.03 -14.70 5.65
N LEU A 118 -6.85 -15.27 4.45
CA LEU A 118 -6.88 -14.50 3.22
C LEU A 118 -8.26 -13.89 2.97
N ARG A 119 -9.34 -14.63 3.24
CA ARG A 119 -10.70 -14.08 3.11
C ARG A 119 -10.97 -12.91 4.06
N THR A 120 -10.48 -12.99 5.30
CA THR A 120 -10.56 -11.88 6.25
C THR A 120 -9.80 -10.67 5.75
N LEU A 121 -8.61 -10.88 5.18
CA LEU A 121 -7.82 -9.81 4.60
C LEU A 121 -8.47 -9.20 3.35
N GLU A 122 -9.08 -10.02 2.49
CA GLU A 122 -9.87 -9.56 1.35
C GLU A 122 -11.07 -8.70 1.78
N ALA A 123 -11.69 -9.01 2.92
CA ALA A 123 -12.76 -8.20 3.48
C ALA A 123 -12.27 -6.82 3.96
N VAL A 124 -11.05 -6.71 4.49
CA VAL A 124 -10.48 -5.42 4.92
C VAL A 124 -10.14 -4.51 3.72
N ILE A 125 -9.79 -5.11 2.58
CA ILE A 125 -9.48 -4.38 1.35
C ILE A 125 -10.77 -3.87 0.65
N GLY A 126 -11.95 -4.29 1.11
CA GLY A 126 -13.23 -3.91 0.54
C GLY A 126 -14.23 -3.35 1.54
N ASP A 127 -14.42 -2.04 1.48
CA ASP A 127 -15.73 -1.39 1.38
C ASP A 127 -15.56 -0.21 0.40
N GLU A 128 -16.21 -0.29 -0.76
CA GLU A 128 -16.65 0.89 -1.53
C GLU A 128 -18.06 1.25 -1.04
#